data_AF-A0A8T3QCK6-F1
#
_entry.id   AF-A0A8T3QCK6-F1
#
_cell.length_a   1.000
_cell.length_b   1.000
_cell.length_c   1.000
_cell.angle_alpha   90.00
_cell.angle_beta   90.00
_cell.angle_gamma   90.00
#
_symmetry.space_group_name_H-M   'P 1'
#
loop_
_entity.id
_entity.type
_entity.pdbx_description
1 polymer ?
#
loop_
_entity_poly.entity_id
_entity_poly.type
_entity_poly.pdbx_seq_one_letter_code
_entity_poly.pdbx_strand_id
1 'polypeptide(L)'
;MVKHARNERERRAAETARVKEIEAAWMGSLPPAVAKAFTEDVARARSRGPAEPPAPMAPGTPPRPPRPGREPRPTKDERKRSRPFND
;
A
#
# COMPACT_ATOMS: atom_id res chain seq x y z
N MET A 1 3.91 28.86 0.15
CA MET A 1 4.53 27.85 -0.74
C MET A 1 5.90 27.50 -0.16
N VAL A 2 6.04 26.31 0.43
CA VAL A 2 7.19 26.00 1.32
C VAL A 2 8.45 25.80 0.47
N LYS A 3 9.44 26.69 0.62
CA LYS A 3 10.70 26.70 -0.16
C LYS A 3 11.43 25.34 -0.11
N HIS A 4 11.28 24.60 0.98
CA HIS A 4 11.84 23.26 1.15
C HIS A 4 11.30 22.23 0.14
N ALA A 5 10.04 22.35 -0.28
CA ALA A 5 9.44 21.40 -1.23
C ALA A 5 10.08 21.46 -2.63
N ARG A 6 10.57 22.64 -3.06
CA ARG A 6 11.24 22.79 -4.37
C ARG A 6 12.64 22.19 -4.34
N ASN A 7 13.44 22.55 -3.35
CA ASN A 7 14.81 22.03 -3.20
C ASN A 7 14.82 20.52 -2.98
N GLU A 8 13.87 19.97 -2.22
CA GLU A 8 13.74 18.51 -2.10
C GLU A 8 13.34 17.84 -3.41
N ARG A 9 12.45 18.45 -4.21
CA ARG A 9 12.07 17.91 -5.51
C ARG A 9 13.26 17.92 -6.48
N GLU A 10 14.01 19.01 -6.53
CA GLU A 10 15.23 19.14 -7.33
C GLU A 10 16.28 18.10 -6.89
N ARG A 11 16.47 17.94 -5.58
CA ARG A 11 17.36 16.90 -5.03
C ARG A 11 16.93 15.49 -5.42
N ARG A 12 15.65 15.13 -5.25
CA ARG A 12 15.12 13.82 -5.66
C ARG A 12 15.28 13.59 -7.16
N ALA A 13 15.11 14.63 -7.98
CA ALA A 13 15.31 14.53 -9.43
C ALA A 13 16.77 14.23 -9.78
N ALA A 14 17.72 14.92 -9.14
CA ALA A 14 19.16 14.67 -9.33
C ALA A 14 19.56 13.26 -8.84
N GLU A 15 19.05 12.83 -7.69
CA GLU A 15 19.27 11.48 -7.17
C GLU A 15 18.68 10.42 -8.12
N THR A 16 17.48 10.65 -8.65
CA THR A 16 16.85 9.76 -9.64
C THR A 16 17.67 9.67 -10.93
N ALA A 17 18.21 10.79 -11.42
CA ALA A 17 19.06 10.79 -12.60
C ALA A 17 20.33 9.96 -12.37
N ARG A 18 21.00 10.17 -11.23
CA ARG A 18 22.19 9.41 -10.86
C ARG A 18 21.93 7.90 -10.73
N VAL A 19 20.79 7.52 -10.14
CA VAL A 19 20.40 6.11 -10.04
C VAL A 19 20.23 5.50 -11.44
N LYS A 20 19.58 6.19 -12.37
CA LYS A 20 19.41 5.71 -13.76
C LYS A 20 20.74 5.54 -14.48
N GLU A 21 21.71 6.42 -14.26
CA GLU A 21 23.05 6.29 -14.84
C GLU A 21 23.76 5.04 -14.33
N ILE A 22 23.69 4.78 -13.02
CA ILE A 22 24.26 3.58 -12.40
C ILE A 22 23.57 2.32 -12.92
N GLU A 23 22.24 2.33 -13.00
CA GLU A 23 21.45 1.21 -13.56
C GLU A 23 21.85 0.92 -15.01
N ALA A 24 22.01 1.96 -15.84
CA ALA A 24 22.43 1.80 -17.23
C ALA A 24 23.85 1.25 -17.35
N ALA A 25 24.79 1.75 -16.55
CA ALA A 25 26.17 1.26 -16.51
C ALA A 25 26.24 -0.20 -16.03
N TRP A 26 25.44 -0.55 -15.02
CA TRP A 26 25.35 -1.93 -14.52
C TRP A 26 24.72 -2.86 -15.55
N MET A 27 23.62 -2.48 -16.19
CA MET A 27 23.01 -3.28 -17.26
C MET A 27 23.96 -3.48 -18.44
N GLY A 28 24.76 -2.46 -18.77
CA GLY A 28 25.77 -2.53 -19.84
C GLY A 28 26.99 -3.40 -19.53
N SER A 29 27.27 -3.68 -18.25
CA SER A 29 28.38 -4.57 -17.85
C SER A 29 28.00 -6.06 -17.87
N LEU A 30 26.71 -6.38 -18.00
CA LEU A 30 26.21 -7.75 -18.04
C LEU A 30 26.34 -8.36 -19.44
N PRO A 31 26.56 -9.69 -19.55
CA PRO A 31 26.43 -10.40 -20.82
C PRO A 31 25.02 -10.22 -21.41
N PRO A 32 24.87 -10.12 -22.75
CA PRO A 32 23.57 -9.81 -23.38
C PRO A 32 22.44 -10.78 -23.00
N ALA A 33 22.75 -12.07 -22.86
CA ALA A 33 21.78 -13.08 -22.45
C ALA A 33 21.26 -12.85 -21.01
N VAL A 34 22.16 -12.45 -20.10
CA VAL A 34 21.81 -12.16 -18.70
C VAL A 34 20.99 -10.87 -18.60
N ALA A 35 21.40 -9.84 -19.34
CA ALA A 35 20.64 -8.59 -19.40
C ALA A 35 19.21 -8.83 -19.90
N LYS A 36 19.04 -9.64 -20.95
CA LYS A 36 17.72 -9.99 -21.49
C LYS A 36 16.87 -10.72 -20.45
N ALA A 37 17.38 -11.79 -19.85
CA ALA A 37 16.67 -12.55 -18.82
C ALA A 37 16.25 -11.67 -17.65
N PHE A 38 17.14 -10.78 -17.18
CA PHE A 38 16.82 -9.82 -16.12
C PHE A 38 15.67 -8.88 -16.52
N THR A 39 15.67 -8.33 -17.73
CA THR A 39 14.57 -7.45 -18.18
C THR A 39 13.23 -8.17 -18.26
N GLU A 40 13.22 -9.43 -18.69
CA GLU A 40 12.02 -10.27 -18.72
C GLU A 40 11.49 -10.55 -17.31
N ASP A 41 12.38 -10.86 -16.36
CA ASP A 41 12.02 -11.10 -14.96
C ASP A 41 11.44 -9.83 -14.30
N VAL A 42 12.03 -8.66 -14.56
CA VAL A 42 11.53 -7.38 -14.07
C VAL A 42 10.15 -7.07 -14.68
N ALA A 43 9.95 -7.31 -15.97
CA ALA A 43 8.66 -7.13 -16.62
C ALA A 43 7.59 -8.04 -16.01
N ARG A 44 7.93 -9.32 -15.77
CA ARG A 44 7.06 -10.29 -15.11
C ARG A 44 6.74 -9.90 -13.65
N ALA A 45 7.70 -9.33 -12.94
CA ALA A 45 7.48 -8.84 -11.58
C ALA A 45 6.54 -7.62 -11.55
N ARG A 46 6.70 -6.68 -12.50
CA ARG A 46 5.86 -5.48 -12.59
C ARG A 46 4.43 -5.78 -13.02
N SER A 47 4.21 -6.82 -13.81
CA SER A 47 2.86 -7.26 -14.18
C SER A 47 2.13 -7.97 -13.05
N ARG A 48 2.85 -8.43 -12.02
CA ARG A 48 2.25 -8.90 -10.77
C ARG A 48 1.61 -7.70 -10.08
N GLY A 49 0.30 -7.55 -10.25
CA GLY A 49 -0.49 -6.49 -9.61
C GLY A 49 -0.39 -6.52 -8.08
N PRO A 50 -1.09 -5.60 -7.39
CA PRO A 50 -1.09 -5.57 -5.93
C PRO A 50 -1.43 -6.95 -5.35
N ALA A 51 -0.70 -7.37 -4.32
CA ALA A 51 -1.04 -8.59 -3.60
C ALA A 51 -2.44 -8.44 -3.01
N GLU A 52 -3.25 -9.50 -3.09
CA GLU A 52 -4.56 -9.50 -2.45
C GLU A 52 -4.38 -9.28 -0.95
N PRO A 53 -5.21 -8.42 -0.33
CA PRO A 53 -5.22 -8.29 1.12
C PRO A 53 -5.47 -9.67 1.75
N PRO A 54 -4.73 -10.02 2.82
CA PRO A 54 -5.01 -11.26 3.54
C PRO A 54 -6.47 -11.29 4.01
N ALA A 55 -7.08 -12.47 4.00
CA ALA A 55 -8.43 -12.66 4.49
C ALA A 55 -8.54 -12.08 5.92
N PRO A 56 -9.61 -11.32 6.23
CA PRO A 56 -9.69 -10.57 7.47
C PRO A 56 -9.59 -11.47 8.70
N MET A 57 -10.09 -12.71 8.62
CA MET A 57 -10.00 -13.75 9.65
C MET A 57 -10.06 -15.14 9.00
N ALA A 58 -9.44 -16.15 9.61
CA ALA A 58 -9.65 -17.54 9.22
C ALA A 58 -11.11 -17.97 9.49
N PRO A 59 -11.69 -18.87 8.68
CA PRO A 59 -13.03 -19.40 8.93
C PRO A 59 -13.13 -19.99 10.34
N GLY A 60 -14.13 -19.58 11.11
CA GLY A 60 -14.36 -20.06 12.48
C GLY A 60 -13.67 -19.26 13.59
N THR A 61 -12.83 -18.27 13.28
CA THR A 61 -12.26 -17.40 14.32
C THR A 61 -13.29 -16.37 14.77
N PRO A 62 -13.69 -16.33 16.06
CA PRO A 62 -14.62 -15.33 16.56
C PRO A 62 -13.96 -13.93 16.57
N PRO A 63 -14.72 -12.86 16.26
CA PRO A 63 -14.19 -11.50 16.31
C PRO A 63 -13.69 -11.16 17.72
N ARG A 64 -12.69 -10.27 17.82
CA ARG A 64 -12.19 -9.81 19.12
C ARG A 64 -13.34 -9.18 19.91
N PRO A 65 -13.48 -9.49 21.22
CA PRO A 65 -14.50 -8.87 22.05
C PRO A 65 -14.29 -7.35 22.11
N PRO A 66 -15.37 -6.56 22.28
CA PRO A 66 -15.25 -5.12 22.43
C PRO A 66 -14.40 -4.80 23.66
N ARG A 67 -13.63 -3.70 23.59
CA ARG A 67 -12.88 -3.24 24.75
C ARG A 67 -13.87 -2.78 25.84
N PRO A 68 -13.57 -2.98 27.13
CA PRO A 68 -14.35 -2.41 28.22
C PRO A 68 -14.57 -0.90 28.00
N GLY A 69 -15.82 -0.44 28.06
CA GLY A 69 -16.20 0.95 27.79
C GLY A 69 -16.27 1.35 26.31
N ARG A 70 -16.09 0.41 25.36
CA ARG A 70 -16.29 0.62 23.91
C ARG A 70 -17.18 -0.45 23.32
N GLU A 71 -18.36 -0.60 23.89
CA GLU A 71 -19.38 -1.49 23.35
C GLU A 71 -19.86 -1.01 21.96
N PRO A 72 -20.26 -1.94 21.07
CA PRO A 72 -20.82 -1.58 19.77
C PRO A 72 -22.02 -0.66 19.96
N ARG A 73 -22.07 0.44 19.18
CA ARG A 73 -23.26 1.30 19.20
C ARG A 73 -24.46 0.47 18.71
N PRO A 74 -25.65 0.63 19.32
CA PRO A 74 -26.85 -0.07 18.87
C PRO A 74 -27.10 0.19 17.39
N THR A 75 -27.62 -0.82 16.70
CA THR A 75 -27.95 -0.75 15.28
C THR A 75 -29.03 0.30 15.02
N LYS A 76 -29.19 0.72 13.76
CA LYS A 76 -30.18 1.75 13.39
C LYS A 76 -31.62 1.34 13.75
N ASP A 77 -31.92 0.04 13.68
CA ASP A 77 -33.27 -0.50 13.97
C ASP A 77 -33.54 -0.66 15.47
N GLU A 78 -32.51 -0.90 16.27
CA GLU A 78 -32.61 -0.87 17.74
C GLU A 78 -32.80 0.56 18.25
N ARG A 79 -32.11 1.54 17.66
CA ARG A 79 -32.26 2.96 18.01
C ARG A 79 -33.66 3.52 17.73
N LYS A 80 -34.38 2.98 16.74
CA LYS A 80 -35.75 3.40 16.45
C LYS A 80 -36.74 2.86 17.49
N ARG A 81 -36.48 1.68 18.05
CA ARG A 81 -37.32 1.04 19.07
C ARG A 81 -37.12 1.60 20.47
N SER A 82 -35.94 2.15 20.77
CA SER A 82 -35.61 2.70 22.09
C SER A 82 -36.01 4.17 22.30
N ARG A 83 -36.74 4.78 21.37
CA ARG A 83 -37.22 6.17 21.55
C ARG A 83 -38.54 6.13 22.34
N PRO A 84 -38.60 6.66 23.57
CA PRO A 84 -39.88 6.85 24.23
C PRO A 84 -40.71 7.83 23.39
N PHE A 85 -41.93 7.43 23.06
CA PHE A 85 -42.96 8.31 22.54
C PHE A 85 -43.40 9.19 23.71
N ASN A 86 -42.80 10.38 23.84
CA ASN A 86 -43.29 11.37 24.79
C ASN A 86 -44.47 12.10 24.13
N ASP A 87 -45.67 11.88 24.67
CA ASP A 87 -46.79 12.82 24.63
C ASP A 87 -46.55 13.97 25.62
#